data_AF-A0A2H3CHQ8-F1
#
_entry.id   AF-A0A2H3CHQ8-F1
#
_cell.length_a   1.000
_cell.length_b   1.000
_cell.length_c   1.000
_cell.angle_alpha   90.00
_cell.angle_beta   90.00
_cell.angle_gamma   90.00
#
_symmetry.space_group_name_H-M   'P 1'
#
loop_
_entity.id
_entity.type
_entity.pdbx_description
1 polymer ?
#
loop_
_entity_poly.entity_id
_entity_poly.type
_entity_poly.pdbx_seq_one_letter_code
_entity_poly.pdbx_strand_id
1 'polypeptide(L)'
;MPPRTKPVASSSKPLNEHDQFHHAIPRFILRRFQVGRRMTGAERDREYKRTGIYPEHVLYYDLASGCLDVRSTGSIYGLKNLYRDASNPSDANELEKKLSTLEREASVVIQALHSKLATGKITLKRRDVERLRKFLFVMHYRNLGGSYFDPDHPHGGSAIRQWVERYKTKHHCQTHTDVWLQVLRYYLDTPHSQIIDHAQAIYKERGIETVHLQMMTNLNPDMEHSEALGYDKQASASFLGIWEAHPTSEFILSNNSFGLFEGFSVTVDEVHRIFVVSPRIAVILRSNLTCIYQQIGPVNSELLKIPQEPPATKYVNRDQIPVLTDLSSATELIRLRSPEDLATFTIAKLSLAQTDALNAVILKEVDHDGAITFLGKERMLRTVRAFCHNPMNKYDRPKFTSLIRHLSVTATEAVAQAPWSYDPVDTELYVALMEILLCVSPFPSHYDRALSVFRLVKDTSLRITCPFMLEYIFNISAVMQKCQTHFGGDVYRVAGGSITLESSLSEEVSSRVFQGLDQFISDKLGVRLAYDSSDVLGQVGKEVVLIAFLDWIIDESAHVLDELPSVTIQAFQIHKF
;
A
#
# COMPACT_ATOMS: atom_id res chain seq x y z
N MET A 1 39.63 -28.52 -65.74
CA MET A 1 39.38 -28.82 -64.31
C MET A 1 39.71 -27.58 -63.51
N PRO A 2 38.74 -26.98 -62.80
CA PRO A 2 38.96 -25.77 -62.02
C PRO A 2 39.68 -26.09 -60.70
N PRO A 3 40.53 -25.19 -60.17
CA PRO A 3 41.13 -25.37 -58.87
C PRO A 3 40.14 -25.09 -57.75
N ARG A 4 40.14 -26.03 -56.81
CA ARG A 4 39.42 -26.14 -55.54
C ARG A 4 39.42 -24.83 -54.74
N THR A 5 38.23 -24.37 -54.40
CA THR A 5 37.91 -23.38 -53.37
C THR A 5 38.49 -23.78 -52.00
N LYS A 6 39.19 -22.85 -51.34
CA LYS A 6 39.46 -22.91 -49.90
C LYS A 6 38.32 -22.19 -49.15
N PRO A 7 37.87 -22.68 -47.99
CA PRO A 7 36.77 -22.04 -47.26
C PRO A 7 37.24 -20.73 -46.62
N VAL A 8 36.50 -19.65 -46.85
CA VAL A 8 36.58 -18.45 -46.03
C VAL A 8 35.89 -18.77 -44.71
N ALA A 9 36.67 -19.03 -43.68
CA ALA A 9 36.18 -19.07 -42.32
C ALA A 9 35.77 -17.64 -41.91
N SER A 10 34.46 -17.37 -41.92
CA SER A 10 33.89 -16.19 -41.27
C SER A 10 34.02 -16.38 -39.76
N SER A 11 35.14 -15.90 -39.21
CA SER A 11 35.29 -15.69 -37.77
C SER A 11 34.43 -14.49 -37.36
N SER A 12 33.12 -14.67 -37.28
CA SER A 12 32.30 -13.80 -36.42
C SER A 12 32.50 -14.30 -34.99
N LYS A 13 33.46 -13.69 -34.28
CA LYS A 13 33.50 -13.74 -32.82
C LYS A 13 32.08 -13.35 -32.33
N PRO A 14 31.43 -14.15 -31.47
CA PRO A 14 30.22 -13.68 -30.81
C PRO A 14 30.61 -12.42 -30.03
N LEU A 15 29.85 -11.33 -30.23
CA LEU A 15 29.97 -10.16 -29.36
C LEU A 15 29.87 -10.68 -27.92
N ASN A 16 30.86 -10.38 -27.08
CA ASN A 16 30.77 -10.61 -25.64
C ASN A 16 29.62 -9.77 -25.09
N GLU A 17 28.42 -10.34 -25.11
CA GLU A 17 27.23 -9.76 -24.49
C GLU A 17 27.31 -10.01 -22.99
N HIS A 18 27.95 -9.07 -22.29
CA HIS A 18 28.05 -9.04 -20.84
C HIS A 18 26.66 -9.10 -20.19
N ASP A 19 26.57 -9.78 -19.04
CA ASP A 19 25.36 -9.77 -18.20
C ASP A 19 24.91 -8.34 -17.92
N GLN A 20 23.63 -8.05 -18.17
CA GLN A 20 23.03 -6.73 -17.93
C GLN A 20 22.18 -6.75 -16.67
N PHE A 21 22.36 -5.74 -15.82
CA PHE A 21 21.55 -5.53 -14.62
C PHE A 21 20.34 -4.66 -14.97
N HIS A 22 19.14 -5.23 -14.89
CA HIS A 22 17.89 -4.60 -15.30
C HIS A 22 17.13 -4.13 -14.08
N HIS A 23 16.75 -2.86 -14.04
CA HIS A 23 16.02 -2.34 -12.90
C HIS A 23 14.51 -2.57 -13.04
N ALA A 24 13.90 -3.24 -12.06
CA ALA A 24 12.45 -3.32 -11.88
C ALA A 24 11.85 -1.93 -11.63
N ILE A 25 12.57 -1.08 -10.88
CA ILE A 25 12.23 0.32 -10.68
C ILE A 25 13.12 1.21 -11.55
N PRO A 26 12.56 2.00 -12.49
CA PRO A 26 13.36 2.85 -13.37
C PRO A 26 14.28 3.80 -12.61
N ARG A 27 15.55 3.88 -13.02
CA ARG A 27 16.56 4.71 -12.34
C ARG A 27 16.17 6.18 -12.25
N PHE A 28 15.45 6.72 -13.24
CA PHE A 28 15.01 8.12 -13.19
C PHE A 28 14.03 8.40 -12.04
N ILE A 29 13.33 7.38 -11.53
CA ILE A 29 12.49 7.44 -10.33
C ILE A 29 13.36 7.31 -9.08
N LEU A 30 14.27 6.32 -9.01
CA LEU A 30 15.20 6.17 -7.88
C LEU A 30 16.02 7.45 -7.61
N ARG A 31 16.42 8.16 -8.66
CA ARG A 31 17.11 9.47 -8.57
C ARG A 31 16.31 10.55 -7.85
N ARG A 32 14.99 10.41 -7.74
CA ARG A 32 14.14 11.33 -6.95
C ARG A 32 14.24 11.08 -5.45
N PHE A 33 14.69 9.90 -5.04
CA PHE A 33 14.92 9.50 -3.65
C PHE A 33 16.40 9.62 -3.24
N GLN A 34 17.25 10.15 -4.12
CA GLN A 34 18.69 10.19 -3.86
C GLN A 34 19.02 11.05 -2.65
N VAL A 35 19.98 10.59 -1.85
CA VAL A 35 20.61 11.38 -0.79
C VAL A 35 21.83 12.12 -1.31
N GLY A 36 22.10 13.29 -0.73
CA GLY A 36 23.24 14.13 -1.10
C GLY A 36 23.00 15.05 -2.31
N ARG A 37 24.09 15.60 -2.85
CA ARG A 37 24.03 16.59 -3.92
C ARG A 37 23.55 15.96 -5.23
N ARG A 38 22.58 16.60 -5.88
CA ARG A 38 22.13 16.22 -7.22
C ARG A 38 23.20 16.57 -8.26
N MET A 39 23.72 15.54 -8.91
CA MET A 39 24.66 15.69 -10.02
C MET A 39 23.93 15.86 -11.35
N THR A 40 24.53 16.64 -12.26
CA THR A 40 24.17 16.72 -13.67
C THR A 40 24.53 15.43 -14.41
N GLY A 41 23.97 15.20 -15.60
CA GLY A 41 24.33 14.02 -16.42
C GLY A 41 25.82 13.92 -16.69
N ALA A 42 26.45 15.04 -17.09
CA ALA A 42 27.86 15.08 -17.40
C ALA A 42 28.78 14.84 -16.18
N GLU A 43 28.35 15.23 -14.98
CA GLU A 43 29.09 14.94 -13.74
C GLU A 43 29.00 13.44 -13.41
N ARG A 44 27.82 12.83 -13.54
CA ARG A 44 27.63 11.39 -13.29
C ARG A 44 28.44 10.54 -14.24
N ASP A 45 28.41 10.87 -15.53
CA ASP A 45 29.13 10.10 -16.55
C ASP A 45 30.65 10.18 -16.32
N ARG A 46 31.15 11.34 -15.88
CA ARG A 46 32.55 11.51 -15.50
C ARG A 46 32.92 10.67 -14.28
N GLU A 47 32.08 10.70 -13.25
CA GLU A 47 32.34 9.97 -12.01
C GLU A 47 32.25 8.45 -12.22
N TYR A 48 31.25 7.97 -12.96
CA TYR A 48 31.13 6.55 -13.32
C TYR A 48 32.33 6.07 -14.15
N LYS A 49 32.80 6.87 -15.12
CA LYS A 49 34.02 6.53 -15.88
C LYS A 49 35.27 6.47 -15.01
N ARG A 50 35.31 7.23 -13.91
CA ARG A 50 36.44 7.28 -12.97
C ARG A 50 36.45 6.11 -12.00
N THR A 51 35.30 5.73 -11.45
CA THR A 51 35.19 4.78 -10.33
C THR A 51 34.60 3.43 -10.73
N GLY A 52 33.92 3.34 -11.88
CA GLY A 52 33.09 2.19 -12.25
C GLY A 52 31.80 2.06 -11.43
N ILE A 53 31.53 2.99 -10.51
CA ILE A 53 30.39 2.94 -9.59
C ILE A 53 29.47 4.14 -9.85
N TYR A 54 28.16 3.90 -9.86
CA TYR A 54 27.20 4.99 -10.00
C TYR A 54 27.19 5.84 -8.72
N PRO A 55 27.38 7.17 -8.81
CA PRO A 55 27.52 8.05 -7.65
C PRO A 55 26.21 8.36 -6.93
N GLU A 56 25.08 7.98 -7.51
CA GLU A 56 23.74 8.22 -6.97
C GLU A 56 23.41 7.15 -5.92
N HIS A 57 23.05 7.58 -4.71
CA HIS A 57 22.74 6.70 -3.59
C HIS A 57 21.38 7.04 -2.98
N VAL A 58 20.72 6.06 -2.37
CA VAL A 58 19.43 6.22 -1.67
C VAL A 58 19.49 5.59 -0.28
N LEU A 59 18.61 6.04 0.63
CA LEU A 59 18.34 5.31 1.87
C LEU A 59 17.51 4.07 1.53
N TYR A 60 17.99 2.92 1.97
CA TYR A 60 17.43 1.62 1.63
C TYR A 60 17.32 0.77 2.89
N TYR A 61 16.11 0.36 3.22
CA TYR A 61 15.85 -0.58 4.30
C TYR A 61 15.46 -1.94 3.71
N ASP A 62 16.25 -2.95 4.02
CA ASP A 62 16.02 -4.33 3.64
C ASP A 62 15.23 -5.04 4.76
N LEU A 63 14.04 -5.55 4.46
CA LEU A 63 13.20 -6.20 5.47
C LEU A 63 13.77 -7.56 5.88
N ALA A 64 14.41 -8.29 4.96
CA ALA A 64 14.95 -9.63 5.25
C ALA A 64 16.09 -9.57 6.28
N SER A 65 17.02 -8.64 6.08
CA SER A 65 18.17 -8.46 6.97
C SER A 65 17.90 -7.51 8.13
N GLY A 66 16.85 -6.68 8.04
CA GLY A 66 16.57 -5.63 9.02
C GLY A 66 17.62 -4.51 9.03
N CYS A 67 18.38 -4.35 7.93
CA CYS A 67 19.46 -3.37 7.78
C CYS A 67 18.98 -2.10 7.07
N LEU A 68 19.37 -0.94 7.62
CA LEU A 68 19.19 0.37 6.98
C LEU A 68 20.55 0.86 6.47
N ASP A 69 20.70 0.92 5.15
CA ASP A 69 21.94 1.28 4.47
C ASP A 69 21.75 2.46 3.50
N VAL A 70 22.87 3.03 3.05
CA VAL A 70 22.92 3.89 1.88
C VAL A 70 23.43 3.05 0.71
N ARG A 71 22.59 2.80 -0.30
CA ARG A 71 22.93 1.92 -1.44
C ARG A 71 22.94 2.67 -2.76
N SER A 72 23.81 2.25 -3.68
CA SER A 72 23.86 2.82 -5.02
C SER A 72 22.58 2.49 -5.78
N THR A 73 22.03 3.48 -6.49
CA THR A 73 20.85 3.26 -7.35
C THR A 73 21.14 2.26 -8.48
N GLY A 74 22.42 2.02 -8.80
CA GLY A 74 22.84 1.06 -9.83
C GLY A 74 22.80 -0.40 -9.41
N SER A 75 22.66 -0.70 -8.12
CA SER A 75 22.74 -2.08 -7.58
C SER A 75 21.47 -2.57 -6.90
N ILE A 76 20.43 -1.74 -6.81
CA ILE A 76 19.18 -2.05 -6.12
C ILE A 76 18.01 -2.19 -7.10
N TYR A 77 16.97 -2.90 -6.66
CA TYR A 77 15.74 -3.15 -7.40
C TYR A 77 16.01 -3.62 -8.84
N GLY A 78 16.95 -4.54 -9.02
CA GLY A 78 17.26 -5.06 -10.33
C GLY A 78 17.61 -6.53 -10.35
N LEU A 79 17.42 -7.12 -11.53
CA LEU A 79 17.63 -8.53 -11.83
C LEU A 79 18.56 -8.64 -13.03
N LYS A 80 19.52 -9.57 -12.98
CA LYS A 80 20.42 -9.81 -14.11
C LYS A 80 19.68 -10.52 -15.24
N ASN A 81 19.87 -10.03 -16.47
CA ASN A 81 19.38 -10.66 -17.70
C ASN A 81 17.86 -10.89 -17.76
N LEU A 82 17.06 -10.09 -17.04
CA LEU A 82 15.61 -10.27 -16.93
C LEU A 82 14.87 -10.29 -18.28
N TYR A 83 15.30 -9.45 -19.24
CA TYR A 83 14.67 -9.36 -20.56
C TYR A 83 15.53 -9.99 -21.67
N ARG A 84 16.56 -10.76 -21.29
CA ARG A 84 17.46 -11.34 -22.27
C ARG A 84 16.73 -12.44 -23.04
N ASP A 85 16.51 -12.20 -24.32
CA ASP A 85 15.85 -13.14 -25.21
C ASP A 85 16.92 -13.93 -25.99
N ALA A 86 17.37 -15.04 -25.42
CA ALA A 86 18.35 -15.91 -26.08
C ALA A 86 17.81 -16.54 -27.38
N SER A 87 16.49 -16.54 -27.57
CA SER A 87 15.84 -17.04 -28.79
C SER A 87 15.85 -16.03 -29.94
N ASN A 88 16.19 -14.76 -29.68
CA ASN A 88 16.40 -13.73 -30.70
C ASN A 88 17.91 -13.55 -30.99
N PRO A 89 18.51 -14.31 -31.94
CA PRO A 89 19.94 -14.25 -32.22
C PRO A 89 20.40 -12.93 -32.86
N SER A 90 19.47 -12.08 -33.30
CA SER A 90 19.79 -10.79 -33.92
C SER A 90 20.00 -9.66 -32.91
N ASP A 91 19.26 -9.69 -31.79
CA ASP A 91 19.37 -8.71 -30.70
C ASP A 91 18.78 -9.27 -29.41
N ALA A 92 19.60 -9.97 -28.61
CA ALA A 92 19.14 -10.57 -27.36
C ALA A 92 18.69 -9.53 -26.31
N ASN A 93 19.00 -8.24 -26.52
CA ASN A 93 18.66 -7.13 -25.62
C ASN A 93 17.66 -6.14 -26.28
N GLU A 94 16.94 -6.56 -27.32
CA GLU A 94 15.95 -5.75 -28.04
C GLU A 94 14.91 -5.10 -27.11
N LEU A 95 14.34 -5.88 -26.19
CA LEU A 95 13.31 -5.43 -25.26
C LEU A 95 13.82 -4.34 -24.32
N GLU A 96 15.08 -4.43 -23.89
CA GLU A 96 15.69 -3.41 -23.04
C GLU A 96 15.82 -2.06 -23.77
N LYS A 97 16.19 -2.07 -25.06
CA LYS A 97 16.24 -0.85 -25.87
C LYS A 97 14.84 -0.21 -25.98
N LYS A 98 13.81 -1.02 -26.18
CA LYS A 98 12.42 -0.57 -26.27
C LYS A 98 11.91 -0.01 -24.94
N LEU A 99 12.22 -0.68 -23.83
CA LEU A 99 11.93 -0.21 -22.48
C LEU A 99 12.61 1.13 -22.18
N SER A 100 13.90 1.26 -22.51
CA SER A 100 14.64 2.50 -22.31
C SER A 100 14.01 3.70 -23.04
N THR A 101 13.40 3.46 -24.20
CA THR A 101 12.67 4.50 -24.96
C THR A 101 11.39 4.90 -24.24
N LEU A 102 10.59 3.93 -23.78
CA LEU A 102 9.37 4.18 -23.02
C LEU A 102 9.66 4.91 -21.69
N GLU A 103 10.70 4.49 -20.97
CA GLU A 103 11.15 5.14 -19.74
C GLU A 103 11.61 6.58 -19.97
N ARG A 104 12.35 6.83 -21.06
CA ARG A 104 12.76 8.19 -21.45
C ARG A 104 11.55 9.07 -21.70
N GLU A 105 10.57 8.60 -22.48
CA GLU A 105 9.35 9.36 -22.76
C GLU A 105 8.54 9.65 -21.49
N ALA A 106 8.34 8.65 -20.63
CA ALA A 106 7.65 8.82 -19.35
C ALA A 106 8.38 9.79 -18.41
N SER A 107 9.72 9.77 -18.42
CA SER A 107 10.53 10.66 -17.57
C SER A 107 10.31 12.15 -17.91
N VAL A 108 10.06 12.48 -19.19
CA VAL A 108 9.74 13.83 -19.65
C VAL A 108 8.39 14.27 -19.09
N VAL A 109 7.38 13.40 -19.17
CA VAL A 109 6.04 13.69 -18.62
C VAL A 109 6.10 13.87 -17.11
N ILE A 110 6.79 12.98 -16.38
CA ILE A 110 6.94 13.07 -14.92
C ILE A 110 7.75 14.32 -14.50
N GLN A 111 8.76 14.70 -15.28
CA GLN A 111 9.47 15.97 -15.07
C GLN A 111 8.54 17.18 -15.25
N ALA A 112 7.63 17.14 -16.22
CA ALA A 112 6.63 18.18 -16.41
C ALA A 112 5.65 18.25 -15.21
N LEU A 113 5.22 17.11 -14.66
CA LEU A 113 4.40 17.05 -13.43
C LEU A 113 5.06 17.81 -12.28
N HIS A 114 6.35 17.52 -12.02
CA HIS A 114 7.11 18.22 -10.97
C HIS A 114 7.16 19.73 -11.17
N SER A 115 7.33 20.20 -12.41
CA SER A 115 7.40 21.64 -12.70
C SER A 115 6.09 22.39 -12.42
N LYS A 116 4.97 21.66 -12.27
CA LYS A 116 3.62 22.20 -12.08
C LYS A 116 3.03 21.95 -10.70
N LEU A 117 3.80 21.39 -9.75
CA LEU A 117 3.34 21.21 -8.37
C LEU A 117 2.89 22.53 -7.72
N ALA A 118 3.65 23.61 -7.93
CA ALA A 118 3.33 24.92 -7.37
C ALA A 118 1.99 25.48 -7.88
N THR A 119 1.62 25.21 -9.14
CA THR A 119 0.37 25.68 -9.74
C THR A 119 -0.83 24.83 -9.37
N GLY A 120 -0.63 23.61 -8.84
CA GLY A 120 -1.69 22.68 -8.46
C GLY A 120 -2.51 22.13 -9.64
N LYS A 121 -2.12 22.44 -10.88
CA LYS A 121 -2.77 22.00 -12.12
C LYS A 121 -1.75 21.80 -13.22
N ILE A 122 -1.99 20.82 -14.09
CA ILE A 122 -1.19 20.58 -15.29
C ILE A 122 -2.09 20.25 -16.48
N THR A 123 -1.76 20.77 -17.65
CA THR A 123 -2.38 20.38 -18.92
C THR A 123 -1.39 19.55 -19.71
N LEU A 124 -1.79 18.34 -20.09
CA LEU A 124 -1.02 17.41 -20.90
C LEU A 124 -1.73 17.17 -22.23
N LYS A 125 -0.95 16.90 -23.28
CA LYS A 125 -1.51 16.38 -24.53
C LYS A 125 -1.93 14.93 -24.33
N ARG A 126 -2.95 14.49 -25.07
CA ARG A 126 -3.44 13.10 -25.03
C ARG A 126 -2.30 12.12 -25.25
N ARG A 127 -1.46 12.33 -26.26
CA ARG A 127 -0.28 11.48 -26.53
C ARG A 127 0.64 11.30 -25.32
N ASP A 128 0.78 12.34 -24.48
CA ASP A 128 1.64 12.29 -23.28
C ASP A 128 0.95 11.54 -22.13
N VAL A 129 -0.39 11.66 -22.03
CA VAL A 129 -1.21 10.84 -21.11
C VAL A 129 -1.17 9.37 -21.50
N GLU A 130 -1.28 9.06 -22.79
CA GLU A 130 -1.24 7.69 -23.32
C GLU A 130 0.13 7.04 -23.11
N ARG A 131 1.21 7.78 -23.36
CA ARG A 131 2.59 7.37 -23.02
C ARG A 131 2.74 7.06 -21.54
N LEU A 132 2.22 7.93 -20.67
CA LEU A 132 2.27 7.70 -19.23
C LEU A 132 1.48 6.45 -18.84
N ARG A 133 0.26 6.27 -19.34
CA ARG A 133 -0.55 5.06 -19.08
C ARG A 133 0.16 3.79 -19.53
N LYS A 134 0.74 3.81 -20.73
CA LYS A 134 1.50 2.68 -21.28
C LYS A 134 2.70 2.36 -20.40
N PHE A 135 3.45 3.37 -19.98
CA PHE A 135 4.55 3.22 -19.03
C PHE A 135 4.08 2.59 -17.72
N LEU A 136 3.04 3.11 -17.08
CA LEU A 136 2.53 2.58 -15.80
C LEU A 136 2.08 1.13 -15.92
N PHE A 137 1.34 0.78 -16.99
CA PHE A 137 0.93 -0.59 -17.25
C PHE A 137 2.13 -1.52 -17.45
N VAL A 138 3.08 -1.14 -18.29
CA VAL A 138 4.27 -1.96 -18.57
C VAL A 138 5.12 -2.14 -17.31
N MET A 139 5.26 -1.11 -16.46
CA MET A 139 6.00 -1.27 -15.20
C MET A 139 5.33 -2.27 -14.26
N HIS A 140 4.00 -2.22 -14.14
CA HIS A 140 3.26 -3.20 -13.35
C HIS A 140 3.39 -4.61 -13.94
N TYR A 141 3.21 -4.76 -15.26
CA TYR A 141 3.35 -6.04 -15.94
C TYR A 141 4.75 -6.66 -15.76
N ARG A 142 5.80 -5.83 -15.76
CA ARG A 142 7.18 -6.27 -15.53
C ARG A 142 7.40 -6.80 -14.11
N ASN A 143 6.73 -6.24 -13.11
CA ASN A 143 6.86 -6.66 -11.71
C ASN A 143 6.34 -8.08 -11.47
N LEU A 144 5.40 -8.55 -12.29
CA LEU A 144 4.86 -9.92 -12.19
C LEU A 144 5.83 -10.98 -12.72
N GLY A 145 6.81 -10.57 -13.53
CA GLY A 145 7.90 -11.41 -13.99
C GLY A 145 7.50 -12.58 -14.89
N GLY A 146 8.46 -13.47 -15.17
CA GLY A 146 8.29 -14.63 -16.06
C GLY A 146 7.35 -15.73 -15.54
N SER A 147 6.90 -15.64 -14.28
CA SER A 147 5.91 -16.54 -13.67
C SER A 147 4.47 -16.13 -13.95
N TYR A 148 4.23 -14.96 -14.57
CA TYR A 148 2.88 -14.46 -14.82
C TYR A 148 2.00 -15.43 -15.62
N PHE A 149 2.59 -16.12 -16.59
CA PHE A 149 1.90 -17.12 -17.43
C PHE A 149 2.14 -18.55 -16.98
N ASP A 150 2.64 -18.76 -15.75
CA ASP A 150 2.80 -20.10 -15.19
C ASP A 150 1.41 -20.71 -14.88
N PRO A 151 1.01 -21.81 -15.55
CA PRO A 151 -0.29 -22.43 -15.40
C PRO A 151 -0.47 -23.10 -14.03
N ASP A 152 0.60 -23.29 -13.28
CA ASP A 152 0.59 -23.85 -11.93
C ASP A 152 0.72 -22.75 -10.85
N HIS A 153 0.71 -21.46 -11.26
CA HIS A 153 0.74 -20.35 -10.32
C HIS A 153 -0.50 -20.37 -9.40
N PRO A 154 -0.32 -20.27 -8.06
CA PRO A 154 -1.40 -20.44 -7.09
C PRO A 154 -2.51 -19.38 -7.21
N HIS A 155 -2.24 -18.26 -7.88
CA HIS A 155 -3.20 -17.16 -8.07
C HIS A 155 -3.90 -17.15 -9.44
N GLY A 156 -4.23 -18.33 -10.00
CA GLY A 156 -5.17 -18.43 -11.13
C GLY A 156 -4.59 -18.78 -12.50
N GLY A 157 -3.41 -19.43 -12.56
CA GLY A 157 -2.82 -19.89 -13.83
C GLY A 157 -3.69 -20.90 -14.61
N SER A 158 -4.62 -21.58 -13.94
CA SER A 158 -5.49 -22.59 -14.57
C SER A 158 -6.44 -22.03 -15.62
N ALA A 159 -6.97 -20.82 -15.42
CA ALA A 159 -7.97 -20.20 -16.31
C ALA A 159 -7.41 -19.82 -17.69
N ILE A 160 -6.09 -19.69 -17.82
CA ILE A 160 -5.41 -19.29 -19.06
C ILE A 160 -4.63 -20.44 -19.69
N ARG A 161 -4.59 -21.62 -19.06
CA ARG A 161 -3.72 -22.75 -19.44
C ARG A 161 -3.84 -23.11 -20.92
N GLN A 162 -5.07 -23.30 -21.40
CA GLN A 162 -5.30 -23.70 -22.81
C GLN A 162 -4.86 -22.61 -23.78
N TRP A 163 -5.11 -21.35 -23.44
CA TRP A 163 -4.67 -20.22 -24.24
C TRP A 163 -3.14 -20.12 -24.30
N VAL A 164 -2.45 -20.28 -23.17
CA VAL A 164 -0.98 -20.25 -23.11
C VAL A 164 -0.36 -21.34 -23.99
N GLU A 165 -0.86 -22.58 -23.93
CA GLU A 165 -0.34 -23.68 -24.76
C GLU A 165 -0.53 -23.42 -26.25
N ARG A 166 -1.67 -22.84 -26.62
CA ARG A 166 -1.90 -22.43 -28.00
C ARG A 166 -0.99 -21.28 -28.42
N TYR A 167 -0.84 -20.28 -27.57
CA TYR A 167 0.02 -19.13 -27.81
C TYR A 167 1.47 -19.57 -28.02
N LYS A 168 1.97 -20.49 -27.17
CA LYS A 168 3.28 -21.12 -27.35
C LYS A 168 3.46 -21.76 -28.71
N THR A 169 2.47 -22.56 -29.13
CA THR A 169 2.48 -23.22 -30.43
C THR A 169 2.51 -22.21 -31.58
N LYS A 170 1.64 -21.18 -31.53
CA LYS A 170 1.50 -20.15 -32.57
C LYS A 170 2.74 -19.27 -32.71
N HIS A 171 3.37 -18.92 -31.59
CA HIS A 171 4.51 -18.01 -31.53
C HIS A 171 5.86 -18.71 -31.33
N HIS A 172 5.90 -20.04 -31.44
CA HIS A 172 7.09 -20.87 -31.26
C HIS A 172 7.80 -20.67 -29.91
N CYS A 173 7.06 -20.30 -28.86
CA CYS A 173 7.59 -20.12 -27.52
C CYS A 173 7.78 -21.49 -26.84
N GLN A 174 8.89 -21.69 -26.11
CA GLN A 174 9.18 -22.94 -25.41
C GLN A 174 8.76 -22.88 -23.94
N THR A 175 8.86 -21.71 -23.33
CA THR A 175 8.59 -21.49 -21.90
C THR A 175 7.50 -20.46 -21.64
N HIS A 176 6.97 -20.42 -20.42
CA HIS A 176 6.04 -19.36 -19.98
C HIS A 176 6.72 -17.98 -19.96
N THR A 177 8.02 -17.96 -19.69
CA THR A 177 8.83 -16.74 -19.76
C THR A 177 8.94 -16.23 -21.20
N ASP A 178 9.06 -17.11 -22.19
CA ASP A 178 9.07 -16.71 -23.61
C ASP A 178 7.73 -16.05 -24.01
N VAL A 179 6.60 -16.61 -23.53
CA VAL A 179 5.27 -16.02 -23.72
C VAL A 179 5.20 -14.63 -23.09
N TRP A 180 5.73 -14.47 -21.87
CA TRP A 180 5.80 -13.17 -21.19
C TRP A 180 6.66 -12.16 -21.96
N LEU A 181 7.81 -12.55 -22.47
CA LEU A 181 8.67 -11.68 -23.30
C LEU A 181 7.98 -11.30 -24.61
N GLN A 182 7.25 -12.23 -25.24
CA GLN A 182 6.52 -11.98 -26.48
C GLN A 182 5.33 -11.03 -26.27
N VAL A 183 4.60 -11.18 -25.17
CA VAL A 183 3.51 -10.25 -24.81
C VAL A 183 4.06 -8.89 -24.40
N LEU A 184 5.20 -8.83 -23.70
CA LEU A 184 5.91 -7.58 -23.44
C LEU A 184 6.30 -6.88 -24.75
N ARG A 185 6.81 -7.63 -25.73
CA ARG A 185 7.12 -7.12 -27.07
C ARG A 185 5.89 -6.51 -27.74
N TYR A 186 4.76 -7.21 -27.70
CA TYR A 186 3.47 -6.71 -28.20
C TYR A 186 3.10 -5.36 -27.56
N TYR A 187 3.18 -5.26 -26.23
CA TYR A 187 2.87 -4.00 -25.56
C TYR A 187 3.84 -2.90 -25.99
N LEU A 188 5.14 -3.17 -26.10
CA LEU A 188 6.12 -2.14 -26.46
C LEU A 188 5.96 -1.65 -27.90
N ASP A 189 5.72 -2.56 -28.86
CA ASP A 189 5.65 -2.24 -30.28
C ASP A 189 4.31 -1.68 -30.73
N THR A 190 3.23 -2.09 -30.08
CA THR A 190 1.88 -1.69 -30.49
C THR A 190 1.54 -0.31 -29.91
N PRO A 191 1.14 0.68 -30.72
CA PRO A 191 0.66 1.97 -30.21
C PRO A 191 -0.52 1.81 -29.25
N HIS A 192 -0.65 2.73 -28.29
CA HIS A 192 -1.72 2.71 -27.30
C HIS A 192 -3.11 2.51 -27.94
N SER A 193 -3.45 3.34 -28.93
CA SER A 193 -4.74 3.30 -29.62
C SER A 193 -5.02 1.93 -30.25
N GLN A 194 -4.01 1.32 -30.87
CA GLN A 194 -4.17 0.03 -31.53
C GLN A 194 -4.39 -1.12 -30.53
N ILE A 195 -3.76 -1.07 -29.35
CA ILE A 195 -4.03 -2.05 -28.28
C ILE A 195 -5.51 -1.94 -27.85
N ILE A 196 -6.01 -0.72 -27.69
CA ILE A 196 -7.43 -0.49 -27.36
C ILE A 196 -8.33 -1.01 -28.49
N ASP A 197 -8.00 -0.73 -29.76
CA ASP A 197 -8.77 -1.21 -30.91
C ASP A 197 -8.85 -2.74 -30.95
N HIS A 198 -7.76 -3.46 -30.64
CA HIS A 198 -7.75 -4.92 -30.55
C HIS A 198 -8.71 -5.42 -29.47
N ALA A 199 -8.68 -4.83 -28.26
CA ALA A 199 -9.61 -5.21 -27.18
C ALA A 199 -11.08 -4.93 -27.56
N GLN A 200 -11.34 -3.77 -28.17
CA GLN A 200 -12.69 -3.39 -28.62
C GLN A 200 -13.22 -4.31 -29.71
N ALA A 201 -12.37 -4.82 -30.61
CA ALA A 201 -12.77 -5.81 -31.60
C ALA A 201 -13.28 -7.10 -30.93
N ILE A 202 -12.60 -7.56 -29.87
CA ILE A 202 -13.01 -8.74 -29.09
C ILE A 202 -14.36 -8.48 -28.40
N TYR A 203 -14.50 -7.32 -27.74
CA TYR A 203 -15.77 -6.96 -27.08
C TYR A 203 -16.93 -6.85 -28.06
N LYS A 204 -16.70 -6.35 -29.27
CA LYS A 204 -17.72 -6.24 -30.31
C LYS A 204 -18.15 -7.60 -30.85
N GLU A 205 -17.21 -8.54 -31.00
CA GLU A 205 -17.49 -9.89 -31.47
C GLU A 205 -18.26 -10.71 -30.42
N ARG A 206 -17.88 -10.58 -29.14
CA ARG A 206 -18.27 -11.55 -28.09
C ARG A 206 -19.16 -10.98 -26.99
N GLY A 207 -19.24 -9.66 -26.86
CA GLY A 207 -19.91 -8.98 -25.75
C GLY A 207 -19.00 -8.83 -24.52
N ILE A 208 -19.08 -7.67 -23.87
CA ILE A 208 -18.23 -7.31 -22.71
C ILE A 208 -18.42 -8.30 -21.55
N GLU A 209 -19.66 -8.63 -21.21
CA GLU A 209 -19.98 -9.53 -20.10
C GLU A 209 -19.40 -10.93 -20.29
N THR A 210 -19.54 -11.49 -21.50
CA THR A 210 -18.99 -12.80 -21.85
C THR A 210 -17.47 -12.80 -21.79
N VAL A 211 -16.82 -11.76 -22.32
CA VAL A 211 -15.36 -11.64 -22.27
C VAL A 211 -14.86 -11.56 -20.82
N HIS A 212 -15.49 -10.73 -19.98
CA HIS A 212 -15.12 -10.64 -18.56
C HIS A 212 -15.30 -11.97 -17.83
N LEU A 213 -16.40 -12.69 -18.06
CA LEU A 213 -16.61 -14.01 -17.49
C LEU A 213 -15.52 -15.00 -17.94
N GLN A 214 -15.15 -14.99 -19.23
CA GLN A 214 -14.10 -15.84 -19.78
C GLN A 214 -12.71 -15.54 -19.19
N MET A 215 -12.38 -14.27 -18.96
CA MET A 215 -11.12 -13.88 -18.31
C MET A 215 -11.01 -14.41 -16.88
N MET A 216 -12.14 -14.61 -16.17
CA MET A 216 -12.16 -15.12 -14.79
C MET A 216 -12.23 -16.65 -14.69
N THR A 217 -12.75 -17.32 -15.72
CA THR A 217 -13.10 -18.74 -15.64
C THR A 217 -12.26 -19.59 -16.58
N ASN A 218 -12.37 -19.38 -17.88
CA ASN A 218 -11.61 -20.09 -18.90
C ASN A 218 -11.50 -19.23 -20.16
N LEU A 219 -10.29 -18.72 -20.41
CA LEU A 219 -10.03 -17.87 -21.57
C LEU A 219 -10.07 -18.72 -22.84
N ASN A 220 -10.82 -18.25 -23.85
CA ASN A 220 -10.91 -18.97 -25.12
C ASN A 220 -9.53 -19.08 -25.78
N PRO A 221 -9.01 -20.30 -26.06
CA PRO A 221 -7.71 -20.48 -26.69
C PRO A 221 -7.64 -19.97 -28.13
N ASP A 222 -8.78 -19.73 -28.80
CA ASP A 222 -8.91 -19.10 -30.13
C ASP A 222 -8.94 -17.58 -30.12
N MET A 223 -8.90 -16.94 -28.96
CA MET A 223 -8.95 -15.49 -28.88
C MET A 223 -7.62 -14.86 -29.31
N GLU A 224 -7.63 -14.25 -30.50
CA GLU A 224 -6.51 -13.41 -30.94
C GLU A 224 -6.45 -12.12 -30.12
N HIS A 225 -5.23 -11.66 -29.84
CA HIS A 225 -4.96 -10.44 -29.07
C HIS A 225 -5.62 -10.38 -27.67
N SER A 226 -5.82 -11.53 -27.01
CA SER A 226 -6.38 -11.55 -25.65
C SER A 226 -5.53 -10.77 -24.65
N GLU A 227 -4.21 -10.64 -24.89
CA GLU A 227 -3.32 -9.79 -24.12
C GLU A 227 -3.75 -8.31 -24.14
N ALA A 228 -4.45 -7.84 -25.17
CA ALA A 228 -4.99 -6.48 -25.24
C ALA A 228 -6.05 -6.21 -24.17
N LEU A 229 -6.79 -7.23 -23.73
CA LEU A 229 -7.86 -7.09 -22.73
C LEU A 229 -7.33 -6.64 -21.38
N GLY A 230 -6.18 -7.16 -20.95
CA GLY A 230 -5.55 -6.75 -19.69
C GLY A 230 -5.14 -5.28 -19.71
N TYR A 231 -4.60 -4.82 -20.84
CA TYR A 231 -4.24 -3.42 -21.04
C TYR A 231 -5.47 -2.51 -21.07
N ASP A 232 -6.50 -2.86 -21.85
CA ASP A 232 -7.73 -2.07 -21.97
C ASP A 232 -8.46 -1.97 -20.63
N LYS A 233 -8.56 -3.06 -19.86
CA LYS A 233 -9.15 -3.05 -18.52
C LYS A 233 -8.53 -1.94 -17.67
N GLN A 234 -7.20 -1.83 -17.61
CA GLN A 234 -6.56 -0.77 -16.83
C GLN A 234 -6.70 0.63 -17.48
N ALA A 235 -6.60 0.71 -18.80
CA ALA A 235 -6.61 1.98 -19.52
C ALA A 235 -8.00 2.64 -19.56
N SER A 236 -9.04 1.85 -19.74
CA SER A 236 -10.42 2.27 -20.01
C SER A 236 -11.30 2.25 -18.76
N ALA A 237 -11.03 1.37 -17.78
CA ALA A 237 -11.83 1.32 -16.55
C ALA A 237 -11.44 2.38 -15.50
N SER A 238 -10.31 3.07 -15.67
CA SER A 238 -9.79 4.03 -14.68
C SER A 238 -9.34 5.34 -15.29
N PHE A 239 -9.60 6.45 -14.60
CA PHE A 239 -9.04 7.75 -14.92
C PHE A 239 -7.75 8.02 -14.13
N LEU A 240 -6.88 8.86 -14.69
CA LEU A 240 -5.59 9.21 -14.09
C LEU A 240 -5.76 10.41 -13.14
N GLY A 241 -5.33 10.22 -11.89
CA GLY A 241 -5.20 11.23 -10.84
C GLY A 241 -3.73 11.48 -10.48
N ILE A 242 -3.45 12.66 -9.92
CA ILE A 242 -2.10 13.07 -9.52
C ILE A 242 -2.18 13.58 -8.09
N TRP A 243 -1.50 12.90 -7.17
CA TRP A 243 -1.44 13.29 -5.77
C TRP A 243 -0.08 13.84 -5.41
N GLU A 244 -0.09 14.92 -4.64
CA GLU A 244 1.11 15.51 -4.06
C GLU A 244 1.17 15.22 -2.55
N ALA A 245 2.29 14.69 -2.08
CA ALA A 245 2.50 14.42 -0.64
C ALA A 245 2.40 15.71 0.20
N HIS A 246 2.02 15.58 1.47
CA HIS A 246 2.05 16.71 2.41
C HIS A 246 3.46 17.36 2.48
N PRO A 247 3.62 18.70 2.55
CA PRO A 247 4.94 19.37 2.52
C PRO A 247 5.97 18.87 3.55
N THR A 248 5.51 18.47 4.73
CA THR A 248 6.37 17.94 5.81
C THR A 248 6.56 16.42 5.76
N SER A 249 6.04 15.75 4.73
CA SER A 249 6.17 14.32 4.53
C SER A 249 6.53 13.99 3.08
N GLU A 250 6.51 12.70 2.76
CA GLU A 250 6.88 12.14 1.49
C GLU A 250 6.18 10.80 1.28
N PHE A 251 6.02 10.44 0.01
CA PHE A 251 5.71 9.07 -0.38
C PHE A 251 6.97 8.22 -0.32
N ILE A 252 6.84 7.00 0.21
CA ILE A 252 7.90 6.00 0.23
C ILE A 252 7.82 5.11 -1.01
N LEU A 253 8.85 4.31 -1.25
CA LEU A 253 8.90 3.37 -2.36
C LEU A 253 9.28 1.97 -1.86
N SER A 254 8.63 0.94 -2.36
CA SER A 254 8.92 -0.47 -2.11
C SER A 254 9.27 -1.20 -3.42
N ASN A 255 9.82 -2.41 -3.33
CA ASN A 255 10.09 -3.28 -4.50
C ASN A 255 8.83 -3.57 -5.34
N ASN A 256 7.64 -3.52 -4.76
CA ASN A 256 6.36 -3.74 -5.44
C ASN A 256 5.52 -2.46 -5.66
N SER A 257 6.09 -1.26 -5.45
CA SER A 257 5.36 0.02 -5.51
C SER A 257 4.81 0.46 -6.89
N PHE A 258 5.03 -0.32 -7.96
CA PHE A 258 4.49 -0.01 -9.28
C PHE A 258 3.26 -0.85 -9.57
N GLY A 259 2.10 -0.22 -9.39
CA GLY A 259 0.80 -0.82 -9.60
C GLY A 259 0.31 -1.56 -8.36
N LEU A 260 0.57 -0.99 -7.18
CA LEU A 260 -0.07 -1.44 -5.94
C LEU A 260 -1.56 -1.23 -6.07
N PHE A 261 -2.31 -2.18 -5.57
CA PHE A 261 -3.75 -2.15 -5.61
C PHE A 261 -4.28 -1.76 -4.22
N GLU A 262 -5.30 -0.91 -4.19
CA GLU A 262 -6.04 -0.59 -2.98
C GLU A 262 -7.54 -0.51 -3.21
N GLY A 263 -8.27 -1.11 -2.28
CA GLY A 263 -9.70 -0.93 -2.09
C GLY A 263 -10.59 -1.94 -2.80
N PHE A 264 -11.54 -2.52 -2.07
CA PHE A 264 -12.43 -3.57 -2.59
C PHE A 264 -13.91 -3.13 -2.51
N SER A 265 -14.69 -3.54 -3.51
CA SER A 265 -16.16 -3.48 -3.47
C SER A 265 -16.76 -4.88 -3.59
N VAL A 266 -18.07 -5.01 -3.40
CA VAL A 266 -18.81 -6.28 -3.51
C VAL A 266 -18.69 -6.90 -4.92
N THR A 267 -18.42 -6.09 -5.95
CA THR A 267 -18.49 -6.52 -7.35
C THR A 267 -17.19 -6.32 -8.12
N VAL A 268 -16.22 -5.55 -7.60
CA VAL A 268 -14.98 -5.23 -8.32
C VAL A 268 -13.78 -5.23 -7.38
N ASP A 269 -12.70 -5.83 -7.89
CA ASP A 269 -11.47 -6.07 -7.15
C ASP A 269 -10.50 -4.88 -7.15
N GLU A 270 -10.78 -3.73 -7.78
CA GLU A 270 -9.81 -2.63 -7.85
C GLU A 270 -10.40 -1.21 -7.84
N VAL A 271 -10.37 -0.50 -6.69
CA VAL A 271 -10.78 0.92 -6.60
C VAL A 271 -9.67 1.87 -7.06
N HIS A 272 -8.45 1.65 -6.56
CA HIS A 272 -7.26 2.42 -6.92
C HIS A 272 -6.11 1.53 -7.33
N ARG A 273 -5.34 2.01 -8.30
CA ARG A 273 -4.01 1.48 -8.63
C ARG A 273 -2.96 2.58 -8.49
N ILE A 274 -1.93 2.33 -7.69
CA ILE A 274 -1.02 3.35 -7.15
C ILE A 274 0.37 3.18 -7.75
N PHE A 275 0.95 4.29 -8.18
CA PHE A 275 2.29 4.35 -8.75
C PHE A 275 3.07 5.52 -8.13
N VAL A 276 4.00 5.23 -7.23
CA VAL A 276 4.86 6.26 -6.64
C VAL A 276 6.01 6.57 -7.60
N VAL A 277 6.04 7.79 -8.14
CA VAL A 277 7.05 8.22 -9.13
C VAL A 277 8.10 9.18 -8.54
N SER A 278 7.88 9.66 -7.30
CA SER A 278 8.84 10.43 -6.51
C SER A 278 8.36 10.56 -5.05
N PRO A 279 9.21 11.07 -4.13
CA PRO A 279 8.79 11.41 -2.77
C PRO A 279 7.62 12.41 -2.68
N ARG A 280 7.35 13.15 -3.77
CA ARG A 280 6.31 14.20 -3.81
C ARG A 280 5.11 13.83 -4.65
N ILE A 281 5.20 12.85 -5.55
CA ILE A 281 4.15 12.58 -6.56
C ILE A 281 3.84 11.09 -6.59
N ALA A 282 2.56 10.78 -6.42
CA ALA A 282 1.97 9.50 -6.77
C ALA A 282 0.99 9.70 -7.94
N VAL A 283 1.06 8.83 -8.94
CA VAL A 283 0.07 8.75 -10.01
C VAL A 283 -0.91 7.65 -9.65
N ILE A 284 -2.19 7.97 -9.68
CA ILE A 284 -3.28 7.08 -9.25
C ILE A 284 -4.15 6.78 -10.46
N LEU A 285 -4.46 5.51 -10.71
CA LEU A 285 -5.54 5.13 -11.59
C LEU A 285 -6.75 4.81 -10.72
N ARG A 286 -7.74 5.71 -10.71
CA ARG A 286 -8.98 5.55 -9.94
C ARG A 286 -10.07 5.01 -10.86
N SER A 287 -10.80 3.99 -10.40
CA SER A 287 -11.90 3.38 -11.15
C SER A 287 -12.95 4.42 -11.55
N ASN A 288 -13.45 4.34 -12.78
CA ASN A 288 -14.56 5.16 -13.28
C ASN A 288 -15.90 4.79 -12.62
N LEU A 289 -15.97 3.63 -11.97
CA LEU A 289 -17.19 3.08 -11.38
C LEU A 289 -17.30 3.38 -9.88
N THR A 290 -16.40 4.20 -9.30
CA THR A 290 -16.41 4.50 -7.86
C THR A 290 -17.74 5.07 -7.36
N CYS A 291 -18.40 5.91 -8.14
CA CYS A 291 -19.72 6.47 -7.77
C CYS A 291 -20.80 5.39 -7.70
N ILE A 292 -20.73 4.38 -8.58
CA ILE A 292 -21.66 3.26 -8.62
C ILE A 292 -21.40 2.34 -7.42
N TYR A 293 -20.14 2.05 -7.11
CA TYR A 293 -19.80 1.20 -5.96
C TYR A 293 -20.32 1.77 -4.64
N GLN A 294 -20.19 3.09 -4.44
CA GLN A 294 -20.71 3.77 -3.26
C GLN A 294 -22.25 3.69 -3.13
N GLN A 295 -22.97 3.48 -4.24
CA GLN A 295 -24.42 3.32 -4.25
C GLN A 295 -24.85 1.86 -4.00
N ILE A 296 -24.05 0.88 -4.43
CA ILE A 296 -24.40 -0.55 -4.33
C ILE A 296 -24.04 -1.13 -2.95
N GLY A 297 -23.03 -0.60 -2.26
CA GLY A 297 -22.65 -1.08 -0.94
C GLY A 297 -21.41 -0.39 -0.35
N PRO A 298 -20.96 -0.81 0.85
CA PRO A 298 -19.76 -0.26 1.45
C PRO A 298 -18.53 -0.61 0.59
N VAL A 299 -17.70 0.39 0.32
CA VAL A 299 -16.40 0.24 -0.34
C VAL A 299 -15.33 0.29 0.73
N ASN A 300 -14.56 -0.79 0.86
CA ASN A 300 -13.45 -0.84 1.81
C ASN A 300 -12.24 -0.18 1.17
N SER A 301 -12.03 1.12 1.40
CA SER A 301 -10.87 1.86 0.91
C SER A 301 -10.54 3.03 1.85
N GLU A 302 -9.29 3.09 2.31
CA GLU A 302 -8.75 4.19 3.10
C GLU A 302 -8.50 5.44 2.24
N LEU A 303 -8.34 5.25 0.93
CA LEU A 303 -7.97 6.31 -0.02
C LEU A 303 -9.16 6.92 -0.78
N LEU A 304 -10.35 6.30 -0.72
CA LEU A 304 -11.53 6.73 -1.47
C LEU A 304 -11.97 8.15 -1.14
N LYS A 305 -11.79 8.59 0.12
CA LYS A 305 -12.16 9.93 0.58
C LYS A 305 -11.22 11.04 0.08
N ILE A 306 -10.09 10.69 -0.56
CA ILE A 306 -9.20 11.68 -1.15
C ILE A 306 -9.89 12.27 -2.39
N PRO A 307 -10.13 13.60 -2.42
CA PRO A 307 -10.82 14.23 -3.54
C PRO A 307 -9.93 14.20 -4.78
N GLN A 308 -10.46 13.63 -5.85
CA GLN A 308 -9.80 13.62 -7.15
C GLN A 308 -10.86 13.52 -8.23
N GLU A 309 -10.92 14.55 -9.07
CA GLU A 309 -11.80 14.62 -10.22
C GLU A 309 -11.13 14.02 -11.47
N PRO A 310 -11.91 13.48 -12.41
CA PRO A 310 -11.43 13.17 -13.75
C PRO A 310 -10.86 14.40 -14.47
N PRO A 311 -9.91 14.23 -15.41
CA PRO A 311 -9.33 15.37 -16.13
C PRO A 311 -10.35 16.08 -17.03
N ALA A 312 -10.32 17.41 -17.00
CA ALA A 312 -11.08 18.23 -17.92
C ALA A 312 -10.45 18.14 -19.32
N THR A 313 -11.18 17.56 -20.26
CA THR A 313 -10.68 17.30 -21.63
C THR A 313 -11.21 18.36 -22.60
N LYS A 314 -10.28 18.97 -23.35
CA LYS A 314 -10.57 19.86 -24.48
C LYS A 314 -10.16 19.17 -25.76
N TYR A 315 -11.15 18.86 -26.58
CA TYR A 315 -10.96 18.23 -27.89
C TYR A 315 -10.60 19.25 -28.95
N VAL A 316 -9.68 18.88 -29.84
CA VAL A 316 -9.28 19.75 -30.97
C VAL A 316 -10.41 19.85 -32.00
N ASN A 317 -11.13 18.77 -32.27
CA ASN A 317 -12.21 18.69 -33.27
C ASN A 317 -13.60 18.69 -32.60
N ARG A 318 -13.91 19.76 -31.85
CA ARG A 318 -15.14 19.85 -31.03
C ARG A 318 -16.44 19.65 -31.83
N ASP A 319 -16.44 20.06 -33.10
CA ASP A 319 -17.61 20.07 -33.97
C ASP A 319 -17.94 18.69 -34.58
N GLN A 320 -17.06 17.69 -34.40
CA GLN A 320 -17.24 16.34 -34.93
C GLN A 320 -17.63 15.31 -33.87
N ILE A 321 -17.72 15.72 -32.59
CA ILE A 321 -18.03 14.81 -31.48
C ILE A 321 -19.55 14.72 -31.31
N PRO A 322 -20.18 13.54 -31.53
CA PRO A 322 -21.60 13.35 -31.28
C PRO A 322 -21.96 13.64 -29.81
N VAL A 323 -23.12 14.25 -29.58
CA VAL A 323 -23.68 14.38 -28.23
C VAL A 323 -23.94 12.97 -27.70
N LEU A 324 -23.39 12.65 -26.53
CA LEU A 324 -23.40 11.30 -25.97
C LEU A 324 -24.83 10.87 -25.62
N THR A 325 -25.39 9.92 -26.36
CA THR A 325 -26.74 9.37 -26.10
C THR A 325 -26.75 7.88 -25.74
N ASP A 326 -25.70 7.11 -26.04
CA ASP A 326 -25.61 5.68 -25.67
C ASP A 326 -24.16 5.17 -25.46
N LEU A 327 -24.00 3.91 -25.04
CA LEU A 327 -22.69 3.26 -24.85
C LEU A 327 -21.93 3.03 -26.18
N SER A 328 -22.64 2.88 -27.30
CA SER A 328 -22.04 2.73 -28.64
C SER A 328 -21.36 4.02 -29.12
N SER A 329 -21.84 5.17 -28.63
CA SER A 329 -21.27 6.50 -28.83
C SER A 329 -19.88 6.64 -28.19
N ALA A 330 -19.55 5.85 -27.16
CA ALA A 330 -18.23 5.89 -26.52
C ALA A 330 -17.12 5.35 -27.43
N THR A 331 -17.45 4.39 -28.30
CA THR A 331 -16.51 3.75 -29.25
C THR A 331 -16.17 4.69 -30.41
N GLU A 332 -17.15 5.42 -30.96
CA GLU A 332 -16.90 6.47 -31.95
C GLU A 332 -16.12 7.64 -31.33
N LEU A 333 -16.34 7.93 -30.05
CA LEU A 333 -15.56 8.93 -29.31
C LEU A 333 -14.09 8.55 -29.15
N ILE A 334 -13.71 7.27 -29.21
CA ILE A 334 -12.29 6.87 -29.17
C ILE A 334 -11.63 7.17 -30.53
N ARG A 335 -12.34 6.96 -31.64
CA ARG A 335 -11.87 7.21 -33.01
C ARG A 335 -11.74 8.69 -33.35
N LEU A 336 -12.58 9.53 -32.76
CA LEU A 336 -12.59 10.98 -32.99
C LEU A 336 -11.56 11.73 -32.12
N ARG A 337 -10.80 11.03 -31.28
CA ARG A 337 -9.81 11.63 -30.39
C ARG A 337 -8.52 11.94 -31.13
N SER A 338 -8.10 13.20 -31.04
CA SER A 338 -6.81 13.63 -31.58
C SER A 338 -5.70 13.39 -30.56
N PRO A 339 -4.49 12.97 -30.99
CA PRO A 339 -3.32 12.91 -30.12
C PRO A 339 -2.95 14.29 -29.52
N GLU A 340 -3.47 15.37 -30.12
CA GLU A 340 -3.29 16.75 -29.70
C GLU A 340 -4.40 17.29 -28.78
N ASP A 341 -5.40 16.46 -28.44
CA ASP A 341 -6.37 16.80 -27.40
C ASP A 341 -5.67 17.13 -26.09
N LEU A 342 -6.25 18.06 -25.32
CA LEU A 342 -5.67 18.54 -24.07
C LEU A 342 -6.46 18.02 -22.88
N ALA A 343 -5.77 17.38 -21.93
CA ALA A 343 -6.33 16.93 -20.67
C ALA A 343 -5.74 17.77 -19.54
N THR A 344 -6.58 18.47 -18.78
CA THR A 344 -6.17 19.27 -17.63
C THR A 344 -6.49 18.52 -16.34
N PHE A 345 -5.45 18.30 -15.54
CA PHE A 345 -5.50 17.58 -14.29
C PHE A 345 -5.33 18.55 -13.12
N THR A 346 -6.13 18.35 -12.08
CA THR A 346 -5.88 18.94 -10.76
C THR A 346 -4.94 18.03 -9.99
N ILE A 347 -3.93 18.62 -9.35
CA ILE A 347 -2.98 17.94 -8.47
C ILE A 347 -3.54 18.03 -7.05
N ALA A 348 -3.99 16.91 -6.51
CA ALA A 348 -4.56 16.87 -5.16
C ALA A 348 -3.42 16.91 -4.13
N LYS A 349 -3.33 18.01 -3.37
CA LYS A 349 -2.39 18.12 -2.25
C LYS A 349 -2.96 17.36 -1.06
N LEU A 350 -2.26 16.33 -0.64
CA LEU A 350 -2.70 15.48 0.45
C LEU A 350 -2.46 16.14 1.81
N SER A 351 -3.39 15.92 2.73
CA SER A 351 -3.14 16.13 4.15
C SER A 351 -2.07 15.17 4.66
N LEU A 352 -1.55 15.43 5.85
CA LEU A 352 -0.58 14.53 6.49
C LEU A 352 -1.17 13.12 6.65
N ALA A 353 -2.39 13.01 7.19
CA ALA A 353 -3.09 11.75 7.37
C ALA A 353 -3.35 11.02 6.05
N GLN A 354 -3.67 11.73 4.96
CA GLN A 354 -3.84 11.12 3.64
C GLN A 354 -2.51 10.61 3.06
N THR A 355 -1.41 11.33 3.31
CA THR A 355 -0.07 10.88 2.91
C THR A 355 0.32 9.61 3.68
N ASP A 356 0.02 9.57 4.98
CA ASP A 356 0.25 8.40 5.83
C ASP A 356 -0.63 7.21 5.43
N ALA A 357 -1.89 7.43 5.06
CA ALA A 357 -2.77 6.39 4.55
C ALA A 357 -2.22 5.75 3.26
N LEU A 358 -1.72 6.55 2.31
CA LEU A 358 -1.08 6.00 1.12
C LEU A 358 0.19 5.22 1.47
N ASN A 359 1.05 5.76 2.34
CA ASN A 359 2.24 5.04 2.77
C ASN A 359 1.89 3.75 3.54
N ALA A 360 0.78 3.72 4.27
CA ALA A 360 0.30 2.52 4.95
C ALA A 360 -0.06 1.41 3.97
N VAL A 361 -0.62 1.72 2.80
CA VAL A 361 -0.82 0.74 1.72
C VAL A 361 0.52 0.13 1.30
N ILE A 362 1.53 0.97 1.07
CA ILE A 362 2.87 0.50 0.67
C ILE A 362 3.50 -0.39 1.76
N LEU A 363 3.33 -0.03 3.02
CA LEU A 363 3.87 -0.79 4.17
C LEU A 363 3.12 -2.10 4.44
N LYS A 364 1.82 -2.19 4.11
CA LYS A 364 1.06 -3.45 4.18
C LYS A 364 1.50 -4.42 3.10
N GLU A 365 1.67 -3.91 1.89
CA GLU A 365 1.95 -4.71 0.70
C GLU A 365 3.41 -5.16 0.59
N VAL A 366 4.36 -4.55 1.31
CA VAL A 366 5.76 -4.98 1.22
C VAL A 366 5.95 -6.37 1.87
N ASP A 367 6.52 -7.28 1.08
CA ASP A 367 6.83 -8.64 1.50
C ASP A 367 7.93 -8.68 2.57
N HIS A 368 8.01 -9.78 3.33
CA HIS A 368 9.01 -9.97 4.38
C HIS A 368 10.46 -9.97 3.87
N ASP A 369 10.67 -10.28 2.59
CA ASP A 369 11.96 -10.23 1.89
C ASP A 369 12.08 -9.00 0.97
N GLY A 370 11.12 -8.07 1.06
CA GLY A 370 11.10 -6.83 0.30
C GLY A 370 12.03 -5.75 0.85
N ALA A 371 11.93 -4.56 0.27
CA ALA A 371 12.74 -3.42 0.69
C ALA A 371 12.06 -2.08 0.46
N ILE A 372 12.34 -1.12 1.35
CA ILE A 372 11.79 0.24 1.32
C ILE A 372 12.90 1.25 1.04
N THR A 373 12.61 2.19 0.16
CA THR A 373 13.42 3.37 -0.15
C THR A 373 12.65 4.64 0.20
N PHE A 374 13.33 5.59 0.80
CA PHE A 374 12.78 6.88 1.25
C PHE A 374 13.85 7.97 1.17
N LEU A 375 13.45 9.24 1.30
CA LEU A 375 14.35 10.38 1.14
C LEU A 375 14.84 10.93 2.49
N GLY A 376 13.96 11.04 3.49
CA GLY A 376 14.27 11.65 4.78
C GLY A 376 14.08 10.70 5.97
N LYS A 377 15.13 10.50 6.78
CA LYS A 377 15.07 9.65 7.98
C LYS A 377 13.97 10.07 8.97
N GLU A 378 13.84 11.37 9.24
CA GLU A 378 12.81 11.92 10.15
C GLU A 378 11.39 11.67 9.64
N ARG A 379 11.17 11.91 8.33
CA ARG A 379 9.88 11.69 7.69
C ARG A 379 9.52 10.21 7.69
N MET A 380 10.48 9.35 7.39
CA MET A 380 10.29 7.90 7.46
C MET A 380 9.98 7.43 8.88
N LEU A 381 10.69 7.95 9.89
CA LEU A 381 10.44 7.63 11.30
C LEU A 381 9.01 7.98 11.70
N ARG A 382 8.54 9.16 11.30
CA ARG A 382 7.16 9.60 11.51
C ARG A 382 6.16 8.69 10.80
N THR A 383 6.39 8.37 9.53
CA THR A 383 5.51 7.51 8.73
C THR A 383 5.41 6.09 9.30
N VAL A 384 6.54 5.46 9.65
CA VAL A 384 6.53 4.12 10.24
C VAL A 384 5.91 4.11 11.63
N ARG A 385 6.11 5.16 12.44
CA ARG A 385 5.40 5.34 13.70
C ARG A 385 3.91 5.43 13.44
N ALA A 386 3.44 6.36 12.60
CA ALA A 386 2.01 6.50 12.30
C ALA A 386 1.39 5.17 11.83
N PHE A 387 2.09 4.42 10.98
CA PHE A 387 1.70 3.08 10.56
C PHE A 387 1.56 2.10 11.73
N CYS A 388 2.59 2.02 12.58
CA CYS A 388 2.59 1.12 13.73
C CYS A 388 1.62 1.54 14.84
N HIS A 389 1.25 2.81 14.96
CA HIS A 389 0.24 3.25 15.94
C HIS A 389 -1.17 2.79 15.54
N ASN A 390 -1.44 2.57 14.25
CA ASN A 390 -2.74 2.07 13.80
C ASN A 390 -2.96 0.61 14.29
N PRO A 391 -4.03 0.31 15.05
CA PRO A 391 -4.34 -1.04 15.52
C PRO A 391 -4.53 -2.07 14.41
N MET A 392 -5.02 -1.64 13.25
CA MET A 392 -5.26 -2.51 12.09
C MET A 392 -3.98 -3.12 11.53
N ASN A 393 -2.83 -2.50 11.79
CA ASN A 393 -1.54 -2.91 11.25
C ASN A 393 -0.73 -3.77 12.23
N LYS A 394 -1.34 -4.27 13.33
CA LYS A 394 -0.63 -4.95 14.42
C LYS A 394 0.23 -6.13 13.97
N TYR A 395 -0.24 -6.88 12.97
CA TYR A 395 0.46 -8.04 12.43
C TYR A 395 1.67 -7.66 11.57
N ASP A 396 1.68 -6.45 11.00
CA ASP A 396 2.79 -5.95 10.18
C ASP A 396 3.83 -5.18 11.00
N ARG A 397 3.50 -4.73 12.22
CA ARG A 397 4.44 -3.97 13.10
C ARG A 397 5.82 -4.63 13.25
N PRO A 398 5.93 -5.96 13.49
CA PRO A 398 7.22 -6.60 13.68
C PRO A 398 8.17 -6.43 12.49
N LYS A 399 7.65 -6.27 11.25
CA LYS A 399 8.45 -6.03 10.03
C LYS A 399 9.32 -4.76 10.15
N PHE A 400 8.87 -3.80 10.94
CA PHE A 400 9.43 -2.44 10.97
C PHE A 400 10.12 -2.06 12.30
N THR A 401 10.15 -2.94 13.29
CA THR A 401 10.78 -2.68 14.58
C THR A 401 12.27 -2.31 14.42
N SER A 402 13.01 -3.04 13.58
CA SER A 402 14.44 -2.74 13.34
C SER A 402 14.62 -1.37 12.66
N LEU A 403 13.77 -1.04 11.69
CA LEU A 403 13.79 0.28 11.03
C LEU A 403 13.55 1.42 12.04
N ILE A 404 12.54 1.29 12.91
CA ILE A 404 12.25 2.28 13.95
C ILE A 404 13.48 2.50 14.84
N ARG A 405 14.16 1.41 15.24
CA ARG A 405 15.38 1.49 16.04
C ARG A 405 16.49 2.25 15.33
N HIS A 406 16.81 1.88 14.08
CA HIS A 406 17.86 2.54 13.28
C HIS A 406 17.59 4.04 13.09
N LEU A 407 16.34 4.39 12.83
CA LEU A 407 15.93 5.78 12.62
C LEU A 407 15.91 6.58 13.93
N SER A 408 15.58 5.95 15.06
CA SER A 408 15.53 6.61 16.38
C SER A 408 16.93 6.92 16.92
N VAL A 409 17.93 6.06 16.67
CA VAL A 409 19.33 6.30 17.08
C VAL A 409 19.94 7.49 16.34
N THR A 410 19.63 7.67 15.05
CA THR A 410 20.15 8.80 14.27
C THR A 410 19.55 10.15 14.73
N ALA A 411 18.30 10.15 15.20
CA ALA A 411 17.67 11.36 15.70
C ALA A 411 18.41 11.92 16.93
N THR A 412 18.99 11.05 17.77
CA THR A 412 19.72 11.45 18.97
C THR A 412 21.04 12.20 18.67
N GLU A 413 21.71 11.91 17.54
CA GLU A 413 22.94 12.62 17.13
C GLU A 413 22.66 14.01 16.55
N ALA A 414 21.51 14.20 15.86
CA ALA A 414 21.08 15.51 15.36
C ALA A 414 20.50 16.42 16.47
N VAL A 415 19.96 15.84 17.54
CA VAL A 415 19.37 16.55 18.68
C VAL A 415 20.42 17.19 19.61
N ALA A 416 21.72 16.88 19.44
CA ALA A 416 22.79 17.51 20.23
C ALA A 416 23.01 19.02 19.94
N GLN A 417 22.28 19.64 19.00
CA GLN A 417 22.41 21.08 18.70
C GLN A 417 21.10 21.90 18.66
N ALA A 418 20.00 21.42 19.24
CA ALA A 418 18.78 22.24 19.36
C ALA A 418 18.23 22.26 20.80
N PRO A 419 17.79 23.43 21.33
CA PRO A 419 17.16 23.50 22.64
C PRO A 419 15.75 22.90 22.58
N TRP A 420 15.63 21.65 23.05
CA TRP A 420 14.53 21.06 23.80
C TRP A 420 13.11 21.57 23.49
N SER A 421 12.35 20.79 22.70
CA SER A 421 10.91 20.64 22.93
C SER A 421 10.60 19.15 23.07
N TYR A 422 10.64 18.65 24.30
CA TYR A 422 10.03 17.37 24.62
C TYR A 422 8.52 17.47 24.37
N ASP A 423 7.98 16.61 23.52
CA ASP A 423 6.57 16.23 23.63
C ASP A 423 6.37 15.62 25.03
N PRO A 424 5.27 15.93 25.73
CA PRO A 424 5.12 15.55 27.13
C PRO A 424 4.96 14.04 27.22
N VAL A 425 5.92 13.37 27.84
CA VAL A 425 5.63 12.12 28.55
C VAL A 425 4.52 12.45 29.52
N ASP A 426 3.39 11.72 29.46
CA ASP A 426 2.31 11.83 30.45
C ASP A 426 2.92 11.51 31.83
N THR A 427 3.36 12.57 32.49
CA THR A 427 4.22 12.48 33.68
C THR A 427 3.39 11.93 34.84
N GLU A 428 2.09 12.18 34.86
CA GLU A 428 1.16 11.65 35.86
C GLU A 428 1.02 10.14 35.73
N LEU A 429 0.74 9.64 34.53
CA LEU A 429 0.62 8.20 34.29
C LEU A 429 1.95 7.49 34.50
N TYR A 430 3.05 8.07 34.02
CA TYR A 430 4.39 7.51 34.23
C TYR A 430 4.74 7.42 35.71
N VAL A 431 4.52 8.48 36.49
CA VAL A 431 4.77 8.49 37.93
C VAL A 431 3.90 7.44 38.63
N ALA A 432 2.60 7.36 38.33
CA ALA A 432 1.70 6.39 38.94
C ALA A 432 2.12 4.93 38.65
N LEU A 433 2.49 4.61 37.40
CA LEU A 433 2.97 3.26 37.04
C LEU A 433 4.33 2.94 37.69
N MET A 434 5.22 3.93 37.79
CA MET A 434 6.51 3.75 38.47
C MET A 434 6.35 3.58 39.98
N GLU A 435 5.43 4.30 40.64
CA GLU A 435 5.13 4.12 42.06
C GLU A 435 4.60 2.71 42.36
N ILE A 436 3.77 2.16 41.45
CA ILE A 436 3.28 0.78 41.54
C ILE A 436 4.44 -0.21 41.39
N LEU A 437 5.30 -0.03 40.38
CA LEU A 437 6.46 -0.90 40.14
C LEU A 437 7.46 -0.89 41.30
N LEU A 438 7.66 0.27 41.91
CA LEU A 438 8.60 0.47 43.01
C LEU A 438 7.97 0.20 44.38
N CYS A 439 6.68 -0.18 44.43
CA CYS A 439 5.91 -0.42 45.66
C CYS A 439 5.96 0.76 46.65
N VAL A 440 5.96 2.01 46.15
CA VAL A 440 6.11 3.22 46.98
C VAL A 440 4.86 3.48 47.82
N SER A 441 3.67 3.18 47.29
CA SER A 441 2.38 3.37 47.94
C SER A 441 1.64 2.03 48.03
N PRO A 442 1.34 1.50 49.24
CA PRO A 442 0.54 0.29 49.37
C PRO A 442 -0.91 0.59 49.05
N PHE A 443 -1.49 -0.16 48.12
CA PHE A 443 -2.93 -0.14 47.84
C PHE A 443 -3.67 -1.13 48.74
N PRO A 444 -4.88 -0.81 49.24
CA PRO A 444 -5.66 -1.73 50.07
C PRO A 444 -6.06 -3.03 49.34
N SER A 445 -6.23 -2.95 48.02
CA SER A 445 -6.46 -4.10 47.16
C SER A 445 -5.95 -3.88 45.72
N HIS A 446 -5.91 -4.95 44.93
CA HIS A 446 -5.69 -4.87 43.47
C HIS A 446 -6.75 -3.99 42.78
N TYR A 447 -8.00 -4.01 43.24
CA TYR A 447 -9.06 -3.17 42.70
C TYR A 447 -8.76 -1.68 42.92
N ASP A 448 -8.34 -1.28 44.12
CA ASP A 448 -7.97 0.11 44.41
C ASP A 448 -6.81 0.59 43.53
N ARG A 449 -5.81 -0.27 43.34
CA ARG A 449 -4.67 -0.02 42.45
C ARG A 449 -5.11 0.23 41.02
N ALA A 450 -5.91 -0.69 40.46
CA ALA A 450 -6.38 -0.59 39.09
C ALA A 450 -7.36 0.58 38.91
N LEU A 451 -8.21 0.89 39.90
CA LEU A 451 -9.16 2.00 39.84
C LEU A 451 -8.43 3.35 39.83
N SER A 452 -7.33 3.46 40.59
CA SER A 452 -6.46 4.64 40.58
C SER A 452 -5.88 4.91 39.18
N VAL A 453 -5.33 3.87 38.53
CA VAL A 453 -4.78 3.98 37.17
C VAL A 453 -5.90 4.21 36.14
N PHE A 454 -7.04 3.53 36.27
CA PHE A 454 -8.20 3.70 35.40
C PHE A 454 -8.66 5.17 35.34
N ARG A 455 -8.73 5.86 36.48
CA ARG A 455 -9.11 7.28 36.55
C ARG A 455 -8.18 8.19 35.72
N LEU A 456 -6.90 7.84 35.59
CA LEU A 456 -5.95 8.58 34.75
C LEU A 456 -6.14 8.28 33.26
N VAL A 457 -6.60 7.07 32.92
CA VAL A 457 -6.69 6.59 31.53
C VAL A 457 -8.11 6.61 30.94
N LYS A 458 -9.13 6.91 31.75
CA LYS A 458 -10.55 6.97 31.33
C LYS A 458 -10.78 7.94 30.18
N ASP A 459 -10.13 9.11 30.20
CA ASP A 459 -10.15 10.03 29.06
C ASP A 459 -9.05 9.68 28.05
N THR A 460 -9.40 8.80 27.12
CA THR A 460 -8.50 8.33 26.06
C THR A 460 -8.10 9.42 25.05
N SER A 461 -8.82 10.55 25.01
CA SER A 461 -8.61 11.62 24.01
C SER A 461 -7.31 12.41 24.22
N LEU A 462 -6.70 12.32 25.40
CA LEU A 462 -5.55 13.13 25.80
C LEU A 462 -4.19 12.40 25.76
N ARG A 463 -4.15 11.05 25.62
CA ARG A 463 -3.01 10.24 26.11
C ARG A 463 -2.56 9.06 25.21
N ILE A 464 -2.64 9.17 23.88
CA ILE A 464 -2.48 8.04 22.92
C ILE A 464 -1.02 7.60 22.65
N THR A 465 -0.01 8.25 23.23
CA THR A 465 1.41 8.05 22.87
C THR A 465 2.19 7.03 23.73
N CYS A 466 1.61 6.54 24.83
CA CYS A 466 2.25 5.61 25.77
C CYS A 466 1.97 4.12 25.43
N PRO A 467 2.95 3.19 25.46
CA PRO A 467 2.71 1.76 25.23
C PRO A 467 1.61 1.15 26.12
N PHE A 468 1.59 1.51 27.41
CA PHE A 468 0.54 1.08 28.34
C PHE A 468 -0.86 1.50 27.86
N MET A 469 -0.99 2.75 27.38
CA MET A 469 -2.26 3.27 26.84
C MET A 469 -2.69 2.57 25.56
N LEU A 470 -1.75 2.24 24.69
CA LEU A 470 -2.04 1.52 23.44
C LEU A 470 -2.55 0.10 23.71
N GLU A 471 -1.94 -0.62 24.67
CA GLU A 471 -2.42 -1.93 25.10
C GLU A 471 -3.77 -1.85 25.80
N TYR A 472 -3.96 -0.85 26.67
CA TYR A 472 -5.23 -0.59 27.34
C TYR A 472 -6.36 -0.36 26.31
N ILE A 473 -6.19 0.60 25.39
CA ILE A 473 -7.19 0.93 24.35
C ILE A 473 -7.49 -0.28 23.46
N PHE A 474 -6.46 -1.03 23.07
CA PHE A 474 -6.63 -2.22 22.24
C PHE A 474 -7.49 -3.28 22.94
N ASN A 475 -7.13 -3.62 24.18
CA ASN A 475 -7.80 -4.66 24.94
C ASN A 475 -9.26 -4.25 25.27
N ILE A 476 -9.50 -3.01 25.73
CA ILE A 476 -10.86 -2.57 26.05
C ILE A 476 -11.75 -2.51 24.80
N SER A 477 -11.23 -2.04 23.66
CA SER A 477 -11.98 -2.02 22.40
C SER A 477 -12.36 -3.43 21.94
N ALA A 478 -11.45 -4.41 22.08
CA ALA A 478 -11.71 -5.80 21.71
C ALA A 478 -12.81 -6.42 22.59
N VAL A 479 -12.79 -6.15 23.90
CA VAL A 479 -13.82 -6.60 24.84
C VAL A 479 -15.17 -5.95 24.50
N MET A 480 -15.22 -4.63 24.33
CA MET A 480 -16.44 -3.89 23.99
C MET A 480 -17.06 -4.37 22.67
N GLN A 481 -16.26 -4.51 21.62
CA GLN A 481 -16.73 -4.97 20.31
C GLN A 481 -17.32 -6.39 20.38
N LYS A 482 -16.65 -7.30 21.09
CA LYS A 482 -17.13 -8.67 21.26
C LYS A 482 -18.39 -8.73 22.11
N CYS A 483 -18.48 -7.92 23.15
CA CYS A 483 -19.68 -7.76 23.96
C CYS A 483 -20.86 -7.28 23.11
N GLN A 484 -20.69 -6.22 22.32
CA GLN A 484 -21.73 -5.69 21.42
C GLN A 484 -22.18 -6.72 20.38
N THR A 485 -21.24 -7.47 19.81
CA THR A 485 -21.55 -8.52 18.82
C THR A 485 -22.30 -9.69 19.46
N HIS A 486 -21.93 -10.07 20.69
CA HIS A 486 -22.48 -11.23 21.38
C HIS A 486 -23.90 -11.00 21.90
N PHE A 487 -24.15 -9.85 22.52
CA PHE A 487 -25.45 -9.54 23.14
C PHE A 487 -26.41 -8.78 22.19
N GLY A 488 -25.94 -8.38 21.01
CA GLY A 488 -26.76 -7.82 19.93
C GLY A 488 -27.47 -6.52 20.31
N GLY A 489 -26.78 -5.38 20.15
CA GLY A 489 -27.43 -4.09 20.38
C GLY A 489 -26.68 -2.89 19.80
N ASP A 490 -27.40 -2.08 19.02
CA ASP A 490 -27.23 -0.62 19.02
C ASP A 490 -27.59 -0.13 20.44
N VAL A 491 -26.62 0.48 21.09
CA VAL A 491 -26.70 0.97 22.47
C VAL A 491 -27.55 2.25 22.51
N TYR A 492 -28.65 2.25 23.27
CA TYR A 492 -29.12 3.35 24.13
C TYR A 492 -30.35 2.85 24.92
N ARG A 493 -30.12 2.19 26.05
CA ARG A 493 -31.16 2.04 27.08
C ARG A 493 -30.59 2.58 28.38
N VAL A 494 -30.90 3.84 28.70
CA VAL A 494 -30.58 4.45 29.98
C VAL A 494 -31.32 3.62 31.05
N ALA A 495 -30.58 2.84 31.83
CA ALA A 495 -31.14 2.16 32.99
C ALA A 495 -31.62 3.22 33.99
N GLY A 496 -32.83 3.06 34.52
CA GLY A 496 -33.50 4.03 35.39
C GLY A 496 -32.96 4.14 36.82
N GLY A 497 -31.64 4.03 37.03
CA GLY A 497 -30.98 4.19 38.32
C GLY A 497 -29.50 4.57 38.16
N SER A 498 -28.97 5.40 39.06
CA SER A 498 -27.55 5.79 39.05
C SER A 498 -26.73 4.67 39.69
N ILE A 499 -26.22 3.75 38.86
CA ILE A 499 -25.22 2.75 39.27
C ILE A 499 -23.84 3.38 39.08
N THR A 500 -22.92 3.22 40.03
CA THR A 500 -21.52 3.65 39.88
C THR A 500 -20.56 2.56 40.34
N LEU A 501 -19.28 2.66 39.99
CA LEU A 501 -18.25 1.77 40.50
C LEU A 501 -18.03 2.02 42.00
N GLU A 502 -17.85 0.94 42.77
CA GLU A 502 -17.47 1.03 44.18
C GLU A 502 -16.14 1.79 44.37
N SER A 503 -16.07 2.59 45.42
CA SER A 503 -14.90 3.46 45.65
C SER A 503 -13.66 2.70 46.14
N SER A 504 -13.85 1.52 46.72
CA SER A 504 -12.82 0.63 47.24
C SER A 504 -13.39 -0.77 47.49
N LEU A 505 -12.55 -1.81 47.42
CA LEU A 505 -12.92 -3.20 47.76
C LEU A 505 -11.86 -3.82 48.68
N SER A 506 -12.25 -4.81 49.49
CA SER A 506 -11.25 -5.63 50.19
C SER A 506 -10.50 -6.53 49.21
N GLU A 507 -9.26 -6.92 49.53
CA GLU A 507 -8.45 -7.77 48.65
C GLU A 507 -9.15 -9.10 48.27
N GLU A 508 -9.83 -9.73 49.23
CA GLU A 508 -10.59 -10.96 48.98
C GLU A 508 -11.76 -10.75 48.00
N VAL A 509 -12.43 -9.59 48.06
CA VAL A 509 -13.51 -9.26 47.12
C VAL A 509 -12.93 -8.88 45.76
N SER A 510 -11.90 -8.03 45.74
CA SER A 510 -11.15 -7.63 44.54
C SER A 510 -10.70 -8.83 43.70
N SER A 511 -10.02 -9.80 44.33
CA SER A 511 -9.55 -11.02 43.68
C SER A 511 -10.68 -11.83 43.04
N ARG A 512 -11.83 -11.98 43.73
CA ARG A 512 -12.99 -12.71 43.20
C ARG A 512 -13.70 -11.95 42.07
N VAL A 513 -13.78 -10.63 42.15
CA VAL A 513 -14.34 -9.78 41.09
C VAL A 513 -13.50 -9.92 39.82
N PHE A 514 -12.18 -9.76 39.91
CA PHE A 514 -11.31 -9.87 38.74
C PHE A 514 -11.31 -11.27 38.14
N GLN A 515 -11.30 -12.32 38.97
CA GLN A 515 -11.41 -13.69 38.48
C GLN A 515 -12.75 -13.92 37.74
N GLY A 516 -13.86 -13.42 38.29
CA GLY A 516 -15.18 -13.52 37.66
C GLY A 516 -15.22 -12.81 36.31
N LEU A 517 -14.67 -11.59 36.22
CA LEU A 517 -14.64 -10.81 34.98
C LEU A 517 -13.72 -11.42 33.92
N ASP A 518 -12.53 -11.86 34.31
CA ASP A 518 -11.59 -12.49 33.39
C ASP A 518 -12.18 -13.78 32.80
N GLN A 519 -12.83 -14.60 33.62
CA GLN A 519 -13.52 -15.80 33.16
C GLN A 519 -14.68 -15.45 32.22
N PHE A 520 -15.47 -14.43 32.55
CA PHE A 520 -16.56 -13.96 31.69
C PHE A 520 -16.04 -13.50 30.32
N ILE A 521 -15.01 -12.65 30.29
CA ILE A 521 -14.43 -12.13 29.05
C ILE A 521 -13.80 -13.26 28.21
N SER A 522 -13.07 -14.18 28.85
CA SER A 522 -12.47 -15.32 28.16
C SER A 522 -13.52 -16.28 27.61
N ASP A 523 -14.44 -16.75 28.44
CA ASP A 523 -15.33 -17.86 28.09
C ASP A 523 -16.58 -17.42 27.33
N LYS A 524 -17.18 -16.30 27.73
CA LYS A 524 -18.42 -15.80 27.10
C LYS A 524 -18.12 -14.95 25.89
N LEU A 525 -17.13 -14.05 25.97
CA LEU A 525 -16.81 -13.15 24.86
C LEU A 525 -15.74 -13.71 23.92
N GLY A 526 -15.02 -14.77 24.32
CA GLY A 526 -13.95 -15.36 23.52
C GLY A 526 -12.74 -14.43 23.36
N VAL A 527 -12.53 -13.50 24.30
CA VAL A 527 -11.45 -12.51 24.26
C VAL A 527 -10.33 -12.93 25.21
N ARG A 528 -9.11 -13.03 24.69
CA ARG A 528 -7.90 -13.19 25.51
C ARG A 528 -7.19 -11.85 25.59
N LEU A 529 -7.07 -11.32 26.80
CA LEU A 529 -6.37 -10.06 27.06
C LEU A 529 -4.87 -10.26 26.82
N ALA A 530 -4.29 -9.37 26.03
CA ALA A 530 -2.90 -9.46 25.57
C ALA A 530 -1.92 -8.86 26.58
N TYR A 531 -1.94 -9.37 27.82
CA TYR A 531 -1.01 -8.97 28.88
C TYR A 531 -0.18 -10.15 29.35
N ASP A 532 1.10 -9.91 29.65
CA ASP A 532 1.95 -10.87 30.34
C ASP A 532 1.65 -10.83 31.84
N SER A 533 0.94 -11.82 32.35
CA SER A 533 0.60 -11.91 33.78
C SER A 533 1.81 -12.23 34.67
N SER A 534 2.98 -12.48 34.09
CA SER A 534 4.24 -12.60 34.84
C SER A 534 4.91 -11.24 35.12
N ASP A 535 4.47 -10.19 34.43
CA ASP A 535 4.91 -8.81 34.65
C ASP A 535 3.90 -8.03 35.52
N VAL A 536 4.42 -7.20 36.43
CA VAL A 536 3.59 -6.40 37.34
C VAL A 536 2.76 -5.38 36.56
N LEU A 537 3.34 -4.72 35.55
CA LEU A 537 2.59 -3.76 34.72
C LEU A 537 1.61 -4.47 33.79
N GLY A 538 1.96 -5.64 33.26
CA GLY A 538 1.04 -6.49 32.52
C GLY A 538 -0.19 -6.86 33.35
N GLN A 539 0.02 -7.27 34.61
CA GLN A 539 -1.06 -7.58 35.55
C GLN A 539 -1.92 -6.35 35.86
N VAL A 540 -1.30 -5.19 36.11
CA VAL A 540 -2.02 -3.91 36.33
C VAL A 540 -2.83 -3.52 35.09
N GLY A 541 -2.24 -3.63 33.90
CA GLY A 541 -2.91 -3.32 32.64
C GLY A 541 -4.15 -4.19 32.43
N LYS A 542 -4.04 -5.49 32.71
CA LYS A 542 -5.17 -6.42 32.69
C LYS A 542 -6.29 -5.96 33.63
N GLU A 543 -5.97 -5.69 34.89
CA GLU A 543 -6.95 -5.25 35.90
C GLU A 543 -7.63 -3.93 35.52
N VAL A 544 -6.89 -2.97 34.96
CA VAL A 544 -7.41 -1.67 34.49
C VAL A 544 -8.42 -1.87 33.35
N VAL A 545 -8.18 -2.80 32.44
CA VAL A 545 -9.15 -3.15 31.38
C VAL A 545 -10.42 -3.75 31.97
N LEU A 546 -10.31 -4.61 33.00
CA LEU A 546 -11.48 -5.19 33.66
C LEU A 546 -12.35 -4.10 34.33
N ILE A 547 -11.73 -3.12 34.97
CA ILE A 547 -12.45 -1.96 35.56
C ILE A 547 -13.09 -1.11 34.48
N ALA A 548 -12.35 -0.80 33.40
CA ALA A 548 -12.90 -0.02 32.29
C ALA A 548 -14.09 -0.70 31.61
N PHE A 549 -14.09 -2.04 31.56
CA PHE A 549 -15.22 -2.80 31.05
C PHE A 549 -16.45 -2.69 31.95
N LEU A 550 -16.27 -2.74 33.27
CA LEU A 550 -17.37 -2.50 34.22
C LEU A 550 -17.94 -1.07 34.07
N ASP A 551 -17.07 -0.06 34.03
CA ASP A 551 -17.45 1.36 33.83
C ASP A 551 -18.26 1.53 32.53
N TRP A 552 -17.79 0.94 31.44
CA TRP A 552 -18.49 0.97 30.16
C TRP A 552 -19.84 0.24 30.19
N ILE A 553 -19.95 -0.90 30.88
CA ILE A 553 -21.24 -1.60 31.03
C ILE A 553 -22.25 -0.71 31.76
N ILE A 554 -21.83 -0.01 32.81
CA ILE A 554 -22.69 0.91 33.57
C ILE A 554 -23.23 2.01 32.64
N ASP A 555 -22.34 2.64 31.88
CA ASP A 555 -22.69 3.82 31.06
C ASP A 555 -23.45 3.46 29.78
N GLU A 556 -23.05 2.37 29.10
CA GLU A 556 -23.40 2.10 27.70
C GLU A 556 -24.03 0.72 27.48
N SER A 557 -24.05 -0.18 28.46
CA SER A 557 -24.52 -1.56 28.22
C SER A 557 -25.15 -2.20 29.45
N ALA A 558 -26.00 -1.46 30.15
CA ALA A 558 -26.59 -1.89 31.43
C ALA A 558 -27.36 -3.22 31.36
N HIS A 559 -27.88 -3.62 30.20
CA HIS A 559 -28.52 -4.94 30.01
C HIS A 559 -27.55 -6.12 30.18
N VAL A 560 -26.23 -5.89 30.03
CA VAL A 560 -25.19 -6.90 30.26
C VAL A 560 -24.98 -7.14 31.76
N LEU A 561 -25.39 -6.23 32.64
CA LEU A 561 -25.25 -6.38 34.09
C LEU A 561 -25.93 -7.66 34.62
N ASP A 562 -27.07 -8.04 34.04
CA ASP A 562 -27.83 -9.23 34.42
C ASP A 562 -27.11 -10.54 34.03
N GLU A 563 -26.16 -10.47 33.10
CA GLU A 563 -25.39 -11.60 32.59
C GLU A 563 -24.02 -11.73 33.27
N LEU A 564 -23.60 -10.73 34.05
CA LEU A 564 -22.33 -10.77 34.77
C LEU A 564 -22.38 -11.76 35.95
N PRO A 565 -21.24 -12.38 36.32
CA PRO A 565 -21.18 -13.25 37.48
C PRO A 565 -21.63 -12.52 38.75
N SER A 566 -22.43 -13.15 39.60
CA SER A 566 -23.02 -12.53 40.81
C SER A 566 -21.99 -11.88 41.75
N VAL A 567 -20.76 -12.38 41.76
CA VAL A 567 -19.66 -11.81 42.55
C VAL A 567 -19.23 -10.42 42.07
N THR A 568 -19.39 -10.11 40.79
CA THR A 568 -19.05 -8.80 40.20
C THR A 568 -20.00 -7.69 40.63
N ILE A 569 -21.20 -8.05 41.11
CA ILE A 569 -22.16 -7.08 41.65
C ILE A 569 -21.58 -6.32 42.84
N GLN A 570 -20.62 -6.92 43.56
CA GLN A 570 -19.93 -6.27 44.68
C GLN A 570 -19.03 -5.10 44.25
N ALA A 571 -18.77 -4.92 42.95
CA ALA A 571 -18.05 -3.78 42.42
C ALA A 571 -18.96 -2.59 42.04
N PHE A 572 -20.28 -2.69 42.27
CA PHE A 572 -21.25 -1.65 41.97
C PHE A 572 -21.89 -1.06 43.22
N GLN A 573 -22.00 0.26 43.23
CA GLN A 573 -22.79 1.02 44.19
C GLN A 573 -24.13 1.40 43.56
N ILE A 574 -25.24 0.87 44.11
CA ILE A 574 -26.59 1.15 43.63
C ILE A 574 -27.20 2.28 44.48
N HIS A 575 -27.33 3.47 43.90
CA HIS A 575 -28.06 4.56 44.55
C HIS A 575 -29.56 4.37 44.34
N LYS A 576 -30.27 3.95 45.39
CA LYS A 576 -31.74 3.99 45.42
C LYS A 576 -32.18 5.45 45.53
N PHE A 577 -33.01 5.90 44.58
CA PHE A 577 -33.73 7.16 44.71
C PHE A 577 -34.79 7.08 45.81
#